data_AF-A0A950ZYT7-F1
#
_entry.id   AF-A0A950ZYT7-F1
#
_cell.length_a   1.000
_cell.length_b   1.000
_cell.length_c   1.000
_cell.angle_alpha   90.00
_cell.angle_beta   90.00
_cell.angle_gamma   90.00
#
_symmetry.space_group_name_H-M   'P 1'
#
loop_
_entity.id
_entity.type
_entity.pdbx_description
1 polymer ?
#
loop_
_entity_poly.entity_id
_entity_poly.type
_entity_poly.pdbx_seq_one_letter_code
_entity_poly.pdbx_strand_id
1 'polypeptide(L)'
;MPDVQAKAHDDMTGVPGAADSGPADDKSSIPAAEELARAPTQQGTTAAQRNPIFSELVQREEDLPGLVGYALYKLSKRDWLTAFVKIHGRDPTEDEIDSYILGERTQRRVATYRRLAEELISRKAAVVEKPAPALPPASSTQEPSTHRITPVKGNSLRSSLANEVPSAGDARRAAENERPRRSGATTLIFWLLVLVVLVGVAWVYFNYPSLLHTLTG
;
A
#
# COMPACT_ATOMS: atom_id res chain seq x y z
N MET A 1 -5.28 56.68 1.87
CA MET A 1 -4.43 57.58 1.05
C MET A 1 -3.31 58.10 1.93
N PRO A 2 -2.06 58.21 1.47
CA PRO A 2 -1.60 58.40 0.07
C PRO A 2 -1.23 57.07 -0.60
N ASP A 3 -1.43 56.80 -1.90
CA ASP A 3 -1.07 57.52 -3.14
C ASP A 3 0.44 57.69 -3.34
N VAL A 4 1.05 56.73 -4.03
CA VAL A 4 2.29 56.96 -4.79
C VAL A 4 2.06 56.46 -6.21
N GLN A 5 1.98 57.42 -7.11
CA GLN A 5 1.83 57.26 -8.55
C GLN A 5 3.16 56.84 -9.23
N ALA A 6 2.97 56.08 -10.31
CA ALA A 6 3.60 56.20 -11.64
C ALA A 6 5.13 56.27 -11.78
N LYS A 7 5.69 55.37 -12.61
CA LYS A 7 6.30 55.80 -13.88
C LYS A 7 6.38 54.66 -14.91
N ALA A 8 5.73 54.91 -16.04
CA ALA A 8 5.92 54.18 -17.29
C ALA A 8 7.27 54.56 -17.91
N HIS A 9 7.89 53.62 -18.61
CA HIS A 9 8.89 53.91 -19.63
C HIS A 9 8.48 53.15 -20.90
N ASP A 10 8.04 53.94 -21.86
CA ASP A 10 7.92 53.62 -23.28
C ASP A 10 9.29 53.77 -23.97
N ASP A 11 9.30 53.40 -25.25
CA ASP A 11 10.32 53.62 -26.30
C ASP A 11 11.45 52.59 -26.45
N MET A 12 11.88 52.17 -27.65
CA MET A 12 11.33 52.20 -29.03
C MET A 12 12.36 51.47 -29.91
N THR A 13 11.95 51.00 -31.10
CA THR A 13 12.77 50.67 -32.29
C THR A 13 13.69 49.44 -32.20
N GLY A 14 13.84 48.57 -33.20
CA GLY A 14 13.37 48.53 -34.59
C GLY A 14 14.41 47.83 -35.48
N VAL A 15 13.89 47.07 -36.47
CA VAL A 15 14.46 46.76 -37.82
C VAL A 15 15.56 45.64 -37.92
N PRO A 16 15.80 45.01 -39.11
CA PRO A 16 15.45 43.61 -39.42
C PRO A 16 16.52 42.85 -40.26
N GLY A 17 16.16 41.69 -40.85
CA GLY A 17 16.86 41.04 -41.99
C GLY A 17 17.85 39.95 -41.58
N ALA A 18 18.14 38.88 -42.33
CA ALA A 18 17.75 38.39 -43.67
C ALA A 18 18.04 36.86 -43.64
N ALA A 19 17.14 35.99 -44.11
CA ALA A 19 17.16 35.31 -45.42
C ALA A 19 18.53 34.74 -45.85
N ASP A 20 18.67 33.40 -45.86
CA ASP A 20 19.29 32.56 -46.92
C ASP A 20 19.16 31.07 -46.49
N SER A 21 18.37 30.20 -47.13
CA SER A 21 18.55 29.48 -48.41
C SER A 21 19.11 28.06 -48.24
N GLY A 22 18.38 27.09 -48.81
CA GLY A 22 18.96 25.82 -49.26
C GLY A 22 18.23 24.54 -48.84
N PRO A 23 17.36 23.99 -49.70
CA PRO A 23 16.91 22.59 -49.65
C PRO A 23 17.81 21.69 -50.53
N ALA A 24 17.84 20.38 -50.25
CA ALA A 24 17.89 19.25 -51.21
C ALA A 24 18.69 18.03 -50.70
N ASP A 25 17.98 16.91 -50.70
CA ASP A 25 18.38 15.59 -51.25
C ASP A 25 19.29 14.60 -50.49
N ASP A 26 18.64 13.49 -50.12
CA ASP A 26 18.91 12.13 -50.59
C ASP A 26 20.23 11.46 -50.19
N LYS A 27 20.14 10.43 -49.33
CA LYS A 27 20.41 9.03 -49.72
C LYS A 27 20.21 8.04 -48.57
N SER A 28 19.43 7.00 -48.91
CA SER A 28 19.42 5.69 -48.27
C SER A 28 20.82 5.17 -47.97
N SER A 29 21.00 4.59 -46.78
CA SER A 29 21.82 3.39 -46.57
C SER A 29 21.50 2.79 -45.21
N ILE A 30 20.61 1.80 -45.21
CA ILE A 30 20.54 0.75 -44.19
C ILE A 30 21.69 -0.22 -44.48
N PRO A 31 22.45 -0.64 -43.46
CA PRO A 31 22.84 -2.04 -43.40
C PRO A 31 22.30 -2.66 -42.10
N ALA A 32 21.24 -3.44 -42.27
CA ALA A 32 20.85 -4.48 -41.35
C ALA A 32 21.78 -5.67 -41.60
N ALA A 33 22.50 -6.13 -40.57
CA ALA A 33 22.82 -7.54 -40.32
C ALA A 33 23.93 -7.73 -39.25
N GLU A 34 23.86 -7.07 -38.10
CA GLU A 34 24.70 -7.47 -36.95
C GLU A 34 24.04 -7.32 -35.57
N GLU A 35 22.70 -7.23 -35.55
CA GLU A 35 21.91 -7.13 -34.32
C GLU A 35 21.08 -8.40 -34.10
N LEU A 36 21.76 -9.56 -34.01
CA LEU A 36 21.11 -10.82 -33.63
C LEU A 36 21.78 -11.54 -32.45
N ALA A 37 22.51 -10.80 -31.61
CA ALA A 37 23.15 -11.34 -30.41
C ALA A 37 23.02 -10.45 -29.15
N ARG A 38 22.08 -9.50 -29.12
CA ARG A 38 21.74 -8.80 -27.88
C ARG A 38 20.47 -9.42 -27.30
N ALA A 39 20.65 -10.25 -26.27
CA ALA A 39 19.58 -10.73 -25.41
C ALA A 39 18.65 -9.55 -25.02
N PRO A 40 17.35 -9.76 -24.81
CA PRO A 40 16.44 -8.69 -24.45
C PRO A 40 16.81 -8.19 -23.04
N THR A 41 17.66 -7.17 -22.97
CA THR A 41 17.79 -6.32 -21.79
C THR A 41 16.40 -5.75 -21.54
N GLN A 42 15.85 -6.10 -20.39
CA GLN A 42 14.58 -5.65 -19.88
C GLN A 42 14.47 -4.14 -20.06
N GLN A 43 13.71 -3.71 -21.07
CA GLN A 43 13.22 -2.35 -21.19
C GLN A 43 12.14 -2.18 -20.11
N GLY A 44 12.60 -2.09 -18.86
CA GLY A 44 11.77 -1.84 -17.69
C GLY A 44 11.39 -0.36 -17.67
N THR A 45 10.09 -0.12 -17.76
CA THR A 45 9.34 1.07 -17.31
C THR A 45 10.17 2.35 -17.18
N THR A 46 9.95 3.28 -18.13
CA THR A 46 10.59 4.60 -18.19
C THR A 46 10.77 5.23 -16.80
N ALA A 47 11.96 5.77 -16.52
CA ALA A 47 12.32 6.34 -15.22
C ALA A 47 11.33 7.40 -14.70
N ALA A 48 10.57 8.04 -15.60
CA ALA A 48 9.52 9.01 -15.30
C ALA A 48 8.30 8.42 -14.55
N GLN A 49 8.07 7.11 -14.61
CA GLN A 49 6.95 6.44 -13.91
C GLN A 49 7.41 5.65 -12.67
N ARG A 50 8.63 5.88 -12.20
CA ARG A 50 9.11 5.32 -10.96
C ARG A 50 8.75 6.29 -9.83
N ASN A 51 7.92 5.86 -8.89
CA ASN A 51 7.62 6.65 -7.70
C ASN A 51 8.94 7.04 -7.00
N PRO A 52 9.23 8.33 -6.78
CA PRO A 52 10.53 8.78 -6.25
C PRO A 52 10.88 8.19 -4.88
N ILE A 53 9.87 7.77 -4.10
CA ILE A 53 10.05 7.12 -2.81
C ILE A 53 10.73 5.75 -2.93
N PHE A 54 10.57 5.05 -4.07
CA PHE A 54 11.24 3.76 -4.28
C PHE A 54 12.76 3.90 -4.23
N SER A 55 13.31 4.89 -4.95
CA SER A 55 14.77 5.15 -4.96
C SER A 55 15.32 5.63 -3.61
N GLU A 56 14.47 6.19 -2.75
CA GLU A 56 14.88 6.62 -1.40
C GLU A 56 14.86 5.45 -0.40
N LEU A 57 13.94 4.50 -0.60
CA LEU A 57 13.81 3.33 0.28
C LEU A 57 14.67 2.16 -0.13
N VAL A 58 14.90 1.92 -1.42
CA VAL A 58 15.54 0.69 -1.94
C VAL A 58 16.89 1.06 -2.57
N GLN A 59 17.98 0.66 -1.92
CA GLN A 59 19.33 1.00 -2.38
C GLN A 59 19.86 0.02 -3.45
N ARG A 60 19.38 -1.23 -3.40
CA ARG A 60 19.77 -2.34 -4.30
C ARG A 60 18.66 -3.37 -4.37
N GLU A 61 18.70 -4.24 -5.37
CA GLU A 61 17.63 -5.23 -5.61
C GLU A 61 17.47 -6.23 -4.46
N GLU A 62 18.53 -6.50 -3.69
CA GLU A 62 18.49 -7.41 -2.54
C GLU A 62 18.39 -6.66 -1.19
N ASP A 63 18.07 -5.35 -1.21
CA ASP A 63 17.79 -4.56 -0.01
C ASP A 63 16.43 -4.94 0.57
N LEU A 64 16.37 -6.10 1.24
CA LEU A 64 15.13 -6.63 1.81
C LEU A 64 14.45 -5.62 2.77
N PRO A 65 15.14 -4.93 3.69
CA PRO A 65 14.53 -3.87 4.49
C PRO A 65 13.95 -2.74 3.64
N GLY A 66 14.64 -2.32 2.58
CA GLY A 66 14.14 -1.32 1.64
C GLY A 66 12.88 -1.76 0.90
N LEU A 67 12.86 -2.98 0.37
CA LEU A 67 11.72 -3.56 -0.36
C LEU A 67 10.48 -3.71 0.53
N VAL A 68 10.66 -4.23 1.75
CA VAL A 68 9.60 -4.32 2.75
C VAL A 68 9.15 -2.93 3.18
N GLY A 69 10.07 -1.99 3.36
CA GLY A 69 9.77 -0.59 3.65
C GLY A 69 8.90 0.06 2.56
N TYR A 70 9.19 -0.22 1.29
CA TYR A 70 8.38 0.25 0.17
C TYR A 70 6.96 -0.34 0.18
N ALA A 71 6.80 -1.62 0.54
CA ALA A 71 5.49 -2.22 0.73
C ALA A 71 4.69 -1.54 1.86
N LEU A 72 5.35 -1.18 2.97
CA LEU A 72 4.74 -0.42 4.07
C LEU A 72 4.30 0.98 3.63
N TYR A 73 5.12 1.66 2.83
CA TYR A 73 4.74 2.94 2.22
C TYR A 73 3.49 2.79 1.34
N LYS A 74 3.41 1.77 0.48
CA LYS A 74 2.25 1.54 -0.40
C LYS A 74 0.99 1.25 0.41
N LEU A 75 1.12 0.55 1.54
CA LEU A 75 0.03 0.34 2.50
C LEU A 75 -0.43 1.67 3.10
N SER A 76 0.50 2.50 3.58
CA SER A 76 0.17 3.83 4.11
C SER A 76 -0.51 4.72 3.08
N LYS A 77 -0.05 4.72 1.81
CA LYS A 77 -0.67 5.48 0.73
C LYS A 77 -2.12 5.05 0.49
N ARG A 78 -2.39 3.75 0.49
CA ARG A 78 -3.75 3.22 0.33
C ARG A 78 -4.65 3.66 1.49
N ASP A 79 -4.15 3.61 2.71
CA ASP A 79 -4.91 3.99 3.89
C ASP A 79 -5.19 5.50 3.88
N TRP A 80 -4.23 6.32 3.44
CA TRP A 80 -4.42 7.76 3.20
C TRP A 80 -5.48 8.03 2.13
N LEU A 81 -5.42 7.36 0.97
CA LEU A 81 -6.42 7.50 -0.09
C LEU A 81 -7.83 7.17 0.42
N THR A 82 -7.96 6.07 1.17
CA THR A 82 -9.23 5.64 1.75
C THR A 82 -9.77 6.67 2.74
N ALA A 83 -8.90 7.22 3.60
CA ALA A 83 -9.26 8.26 4.55
C ALA A 83 -9.65 9.57 3.84
N PHE A 84 -8.92 9.94 2.79
CA PHE A 84 -9.17 11.15 2.00
C PHE A 84 -10.57 11.12 1.37
N VAL A 85 -10.91 10.05 0.65
CA VAL A 85 -12.23 9.88 0.02
C VAL A 85 -13.33 9.90 1.08
N LYS A 86 -13.12 9.25 2.22
CA LYS A 86 -14.08 9.25 3.33
C LYS A 86 -14.35 10.65 3.89
N ILE A 87 -13.34 11.50 3.98
CA ILE A 87 -13.45 12.85 4.57
C ILE A 87 -13.99 13.87 3.57
N HIS A 88 -13.51 13.82 2.32
CA HIS A 88 -13.81 14.84 1.31
C HIS A 88 -14.91 14.44 0.32
N GLY A 89 -15.31 13.17 0.27
CA GLY A 89 -16.32 12.66 -0.65
C GLY A 89 -15.89 12.65 -2.12
N ARG A 90 -14.59 12.83 -2.39
CA ARG A 90 -13.99 12.80 -3.73
C ARG A 90 -12.59 12.19 -3.68
N ASP A 91 -12.07 11.80 -4.84
CA ASP A 91 -10.66 11.45 -4.99
C ASP A 91 -9.75 12.68 -4.82
N PRO A 92 -8.50 12.48 -4.36
CA PRO A 92 -7.53 13.57 -4.29
C PRO A 92 -7.10 14.02 -5.67
N THR A 93 -6.83 15.31 -5.79
CA THR A 93 -6.21 15.94 -6.97
C THR A 93 -4.73 15.58 -7.05
N GLU A 94 -4.10 15.85 -8.20
CA GLU A 94 -2.67 15.61 -8.39
C GLU A 94 -1.81 16.40 -7.39
N ASP A 95 -2.10 17.69 -7.17
CA ASP A 95 -1.40 18.53 -6.20
C ASP A 95 -1.48 17.99 -4.76
N GLU A 96 -2.62 17.39 -4.38
CA GLU A 96 -2.81 16.78 -3.07
C GLU A 96 -2.03 15.47 -2.93
N ILE A 97 -1.96 14.68 -4.02
CA ILE A 97 -1.13 13.48 -4.08
C ILE A 97 0.36 13.84 -3.99
N ASP A 98 0.79 14.89 -4.69
CA ASP A 98 2.16 15.36 -4.68
C ASP A 98 2.55 15.92 -3.31
N SER A 99 1.65 16.66 -2.66
CA SER A 99 1.81 17.12 -1.28
C SER A 99 1.97 15.96 -0.30
N TYR A 100 1.17 14.89 -0.47
CA TYR A 100 1.33 13.66 0.32
C TYR A 100 2.69 13.00 0.07
N ILE A 101 3.09 12.83 -1.20
CA ILE A 101 4.38 12.23 -1.57
C ILE A 101 5.52 13.05 -0.97
N LEU A 102 5.48 14.38 -1.06
CA LEU A 102 6.49 15.27 -0.47
C LEU A 102 6.64 15.04 1.04
N GLY A 103 5.53 14.88 1.77
CA GLY A 103 5.54 14.56 3.20
C GLY A 103 6.15 13.18 3.51
N GLU A 104 5.89 12.18 2.66
CA GLU A 104 6.41 10.82 2.80
C GLU A 104 7.90 10.69 2.45
N ARG A 105 8.44 11.57 1.62
CA ARG A 105 9.86 11.64 1.24
C ARG A 105 10.77 12.24 2.31
N THR A 106 10.22 12.73 3.42
CA THR A 106 11.05 13.26 4.50
C THR A 106 11.95 12.17 5.08
N GLN A 107 13.20 12.52 5.41
CA GLN A 107 14.17 11.56 5.95
C GLN A 107 13.64 10.81 7.18
N ARG A 108 12.86 11.50 8.03
CA ARG A 108 12.20 10.91 9.19
C ARG A 108 11.20 9.80 8.80
N ARG A 109 10.39 10.03 7.77
CA ARG A 109 9.40 9.05 7.29
C ARG A 109 10.08 7.86 6.62
N VAL A 110 11.04 8.11 5.74
CA VAL A 110 11.85 7.06 5.10
C VAL A 110 12.53 6.18 6.16
N ALA A 111 13.20 6.78 7.14
CA ALA A 111 13.84 6.05 8.24
C ALA A 111 12.83 5.23 9.06
N THR A 112 11.62 5.76 9.28
CA THR A 112 10.55 5.04 9.98
C THR A 112 10.16 3.77 9.24
N TYR A 113 9.94 3.84 7.92
CA TYR A 113 9.58 2.67 7.13
C TYR A 113 10.67 1.61 7.14
N ARG A 114 11.94 2.02 7.01
CA ARG A 114 13.08 1.08 7.08
C ARG A 114 13.16 0.40 8.44
N ARG A 115 13.06 1.15 9.53
CA ARG A 115 13.06 0.58 10.89
C ARG A 115 11.92 -0.41 11.09
N LEU A 116 10.70 -0.06 10.71
CA LEU A 116 9.55 -0.96 10.83
C LEU A 116 9.72 -2.23 9.99
N ALA A 117 10.31 -2.10 8.80
CA ALA A 117 10.64 -3.24 7.96
C ALA A 117 11.65 -4.18 8.64
N GLU A 118 12.74 -3.64 9.21
CA GLU A 118 13.75 -4.40 9.95
C GLU A 118 13.12 -5.14 11.15
N GLU A 119 12.26 -4.46 11.90
CA GLU A 119 11.54 -5.06 13.04
C GLU A 119 10.60 -6.20 12.59
N LEU A 120 9.89 -6.03 11.46
CA LEU A 120 9.01 -7.06 10.90
C LEU A 120 9.79 -8.28 10.41
N ILE A 121 10.89 -8.06 9.69
CA ILE A 121 11.76 -9.12 9.19
C ILE A 121 12.33 -9.91 10.38
N SER A 122 12.90 -9.21 11.37
CA SER A 122 13.49 -9.82 12.56
C SER A 122 12.48 -10.66 13.34
N ARG A 123 11.26 -10.13 13.53
CA ARG A 123 10.18 -10.87 14.20
C ARG A 123 9.81 -12.15 13.45
N LYS A 124 9.77 -12.12 12.12
CA LYS A 124 9.43 -13.29 11.31
C LYS A 124 10.56 -14.31 11.26
N ALA A 125 11.81 -13.88 11.18
CA ALA A 125 12.98 -14.75 11.25
C ALA A 125 13.02 -15.52 12.59
N ALA A 126 12.78 -14.83 13.72
CA ALA A 126 12.76 -15.46 15.04
C ALA A 126 11.65 -16.53 15.21
N VAL A 127 10.54 -16.41 14.47
CA VAL A 127 9.47 -17.43 14.48
C VAL A 127 9.88 -18.67 13.70
N VAL A 128 10.66 -18.51 12.63
CA VAL A 128 11.18 -19.62 11.82
C VAL A 128 12.29 -20.36 12.56
N GLU A 129 13.15 -19.64 13.28
CA GLU A 129 14.27 -20.23 14.03
C GLU A 129 13.87 -20.96 15.30
N LYS A 130 12.68 -20.69 15.87
CA LYS A 130 12.21 -21.46 17.03
C LYS A 130 12.02 -22.92 16.60
N PRO A 131 12.91 -23.86 17.01
CA PRO A 131 12.75 -25.25 16.60
C PRO A 131 11.41 -25.73 17.13
N ALA A 132 10.65 -26.43 16.28
CA ALA A 132 9.47 -27.17 16.71
C ALA A 132 9.82 -27.91 18.00
N PRO A 133 8.96 -27.89 19.04
CA PRO A 133 9.24 -28.60 20.28
C PRO A 133 9.60 -30.03 19.90
N ALA A 134 10.84 -30.43 20.20
CA ALA A 134 11.32 -31.76 19.92
C ALA A 134 10.29 -32.73 20.50
N LEU A 135 9.66 -33.52 19.64
CA LEU A 135 8.83 -34.65 20.06
C LEU A 135 9.66 -35.44 21.08
N PRO A 136 9.19 -35.61 22.33
CA PRO A 136 9.89 -36.47 23.27
C PRO A 136 9.95 -37.87 22.65
N PRO A 137 11.09 -38.58 22.74
CA PRO A 137 11.14 -39.96 22.27
C PRO A 137 10.08 -40.77 23.04
N ALA A 138 9.20 -41.42 22.29
CA ALA A 138 8.23 -42.35 22.81
C ALA A 138 8.94 -43.48 23.56
N SER A 139 8.90 -43.45 24.89
CA SER A 139 9.03 -44.54 25.87
C SER A 139 9.13 -43.87 27.25
N SER A 140 8.05 -43.80 28.04
CA SER A 140 7.78 -44.84 29.04
C SER A 140 6.34 -44.70 29.54
N THR A 141 5.61 -45.81 29.51
CA THR A 141 4.43 -46.07 30.32
C THR A 141 4.72 -45.79 31.79
N GLN A 142 3.99 -44.84 32.39
CA GLN A 142 3.74 -44.82 33.83
C GLN A 142 2.27 -44.46 34.07
N GLU A 143 1.55 -45.44 34.59
CA GLU A 143 0.14 -45.44 34.96
C GLU A 143 -0.15 -44.58 36.22
N PRO A 144 -1.43 -44.30 36.52
CA PRO A 144 -1.86 -43.13 37.30
C PRO A 144 -1.77 -43.37 38.82
N SER A 145 -1.26 -42.39 39.55
CA SER A 145 -1.39 -42.34 41.01
C SER A 145 -2.23 -41.13 41.43
N THR A 146 -3.44 -41.47 41.89
CA THR A 146 -4.47 -40.62 42.48
C THR A 146 -3.99 -40.06 43.82
N HIS A 147 -3.85 -38.73 43.98
CA HIS A 147 -3.85 -38.04 45.27
C HIS A 147 -4.63 -36.73 45.13
N ARG A 148 -5.94 -36.76 45.40
CA ARG A 148 -6.61 -36.48 46.69
C ARG A 148 -6.65 -34.97 46.99
N ILE A 149 -7.79 -34.39 46.63
CA ILE A 149 -8.27 -33.07 47.04
C ILE A 149 -8.46 -33.03 48.56
N THR A 150 -8.02 -31.95 49.21
CA THR A 150 -8.60 -31.47 50.47
C THR A 150 -8.96 -29.99 50.37
N PRO A 151 -10.19 -29.59 50.73
CA PRO A 151 -10.57 -28.19 50.88
C PRO A 151 -10.35 -27.74 52.32
N VAL A 152 -9.69 -26.59 52.54
CA VAL A 152 -9.75 -25.88 53.82
C VAL A 152 -10.52 -24.58 53.63
N LYS A 153 -11.57 -24.49 54.44
CA LYS A 153 -12.58 -23.46 54.56
C LYS A 153 -12.36 -22.69 55.86
N GLY A 154 -12.60 -21.38 55.82
CA GLY A 154 -12.83 -20.51 56.97
C GLY A 154 -11.61 -19.64 57.32
N ASN A 155 -11.74 -18.38 57.75
CA ASN A 155 -12.88 -17.53 58.06
C ASN A 155 -12.37 -16.08 58.00
N SER A 156 -13.09 -15.15 57.38
CA SER A 156 -13.94 -14.18 58.07
C SER A 156 -13.16 -13.21 58.96
N LEU A 157 -12.96 -11.97 58.49
CA LEU A 157 -13.34 -10.79 59.26
C LEU A 157 -13.99 -9.76 58.34
N ARG A 158 -15.17 -9.37 58.79
CA ARG A 158 -16.15 -8.46 58.23
C ARG A 158 -15.77 -7.01 58.52
N SER A 159 -16.16 -6.14 57.60
CA SER A 159 -16.65 -4.77 57.84
C SER A 159 -15.68 -3.68 58.28
N SER A 160 -15.48 -2.71 57.38
CA SER A 160 -16.05 -1.36 57.62
C SER A 160 -16.29 -0.62 56.30
N LEU A 161 -17.32 0.22 56.32
CA LEU A 161 -17.71 1.23 55.32
C LEU A 161 -18.48 0.76 54.08
N ALA A 162 -19.74 0.47 54.35
CA ALA A 162 -20.83 0.72 53.41
C ALA A 162 -20.93 2.22 53.09
N ASN A 163 -20.97 2.56 51.80
CA ASN A 163 -21.98 3.46 51.23
C ASN A 163 -21.84 3.42 49.70
N GLU A 164 -22.76 2.80 48.97
CA GLU A 164 -23.03 3.25 47.61
C GLU A 164 -24.43 2.84 47.13
N VAL A 165 -25.12 3.87 46.68
CA VAL A 165 -26.47 3.95 46.12
C VAL A 165 -26.67 2.98 44.95
N PRO A 166 -27.81 2.27 44.83
CA PRO A 166 -28.10 1.49 43.63
C PRO A 166 -28.36 2.45 42.45
N SER A 167 -27.36 2.57 41.58
CA SER A 167 -27.42 3.35 40.34
C SER A 167 -28.13 2.56 39.24
N ALA A 168 -29.07 3.21 38.58
CA ALA A 168 -29.92 2.72 37.49
C ALA A 168 -29.16 2.44 36.17
N GLY A 169 -28.07 1.67 36.23
CA GLY A 169 -27.18 1.35 35.10
C GLY A 169 -27.29 -0.09 34.60
N ASP A 170 -27.81 -1.02 35.39
CA ASP A 170 -27.74 -2.46 35.06
C ASP A 170 -28.76 -2.91 34.01
N ALA A 171 -29.83 -2.14 33.78
CA ALA A 171 -30.81 -2.44 32.74
C ALA A 171 -30.31 -2.14 31.31
N ARG A 172 -29.20 -1.39 31.13
CA ARG A 172 -28.66 -1.03 29.81
C ARG A 172 -27.64 -2.03 29.25
N ARG A 173 -27.12 -2.96 30.06
CA ARG A 173 -26.11 -3.94 29.62
C ARG A 173 -26.69 -5.23 29.01
N ALA A 174 -28.01 -5.43 29.08
CA ALA A 174 -28.64 -6.61 28.51
C ALA A 174 -29.05 -6.47 27.02
N ALA A 175 -28.95 -5.27 26.43
CA ALA A 175 -29.45 -5.00 25.07
C ALA A 175 -28.38 -4.90 23.97
N GLU A 176 -27.08 -5.07 24.27
CA GLU A 176 -26.00 -4.83 23.30
C GLU A 176 -25.29 -6.10 22.80
N ASN A 177 -25.89 -7.28 22.96
CA ASN A 177 -25.28 -8.55 22.57
C ASN A 177 -25.82 -9.20 21.28
N GLU A 178 -26.68 -8.51 20.54
CA GLU A 178 -27.10 -8.95 19.20
C GLU A 178 -26.27 -8.25 18.11
N ARG A 179 -24.99 -8.62 18.01
CA ARG A 179 -24.23 -8.33 16.77
C ARG A 179 -24.63 -9.37 15.72
N PRO A 180 -25.12 -8.98 14.53
CA PRO A 180 -25.40 -9.92 13.46
C PRO A 180 -24.09 -10.59 13.04
N ARG A 181 -24.04 -11.91 13.13
CA ARG A 181 -22.97 -12.73 12.56
C ARG A 181 -22.90 -12.43 11.07
N ARG A 182 -21.91 -11.64 10.66
CA ARG A 182 -21.63 -11.27 9.27
C ARG A 182 -21.26 -12.55 8.51
N SER A 183 -22.27 -13.17 7.92
CA SER A 183 -22.19 -14.39 7.13
C SER A 183 -21.22 -14.20 5.97
N GLY A 184 -20.23 -15.09 5.83
CA GLY A 184 -19.27 -15.08 4.72
C GLY A 184 -19.91 -15.27 3.32
N ALA A 185 -21.23 -15.48 3.26
CA ALA A 185 -21.99 -15.61 2.03
C ALA A 185 -21.93 -14.34 1.16
N THR A 186 -21.88 -13.14 1.74
CA THR A 186 -21.85 -11.88 0.96
C THR A 186 -20.53 -11.70 0.22
N THR A 187 -19.43 -12.18 0.79
CA THR A 187 -18.10 -12.15 0.16
C THR A 187 -18.02 -13.14 -1.00
N LEU A 188 -18.62 -14.32 -0.88
CA LEU A 188 -18.66 -15.32 -1.97
C LEU A 188 -19.45 -14.82 -3.17
N ILE A 189 -20.59 -14.17 -2.95
CA ILE A 189 -21.42 -13.60 -4.03
C ILE A 189 -20.63 -12.53 -4.80
N PHE A 190 -19.92 -11.65 -4.08
CA PHE A 190 -19.08 -10.64 -4.70
C PHE A 190 -18.00 -11.25 -5.61
N TRP A 191 -17.28 -12.28 -5.13
CA TRP A 191 -16.27 -12.97 -5.94
C TRP A 191 -16.84 -13.72 -7.15
N LEU A 192 -18.03 -14.30 -7.03
CA LEU A 192 -18.73 -14.93 -8.14
C LEU A 192 -19.08 -13.92 -9.24
N LEU A 193 -19.57 -12.74 -8.88
CA LEU A 193 -19.88 -11.68 -9.85
C LEU A 193 -18.62 -11.19 -10.57
N VAL A 194 -17.51 -10.99 -9.84
CA VAL A 194 -16.22 -10.62 -10.44
C VAL A 194 -15.74 -11.68 -11.44
N LEU A 195 -15.85 -12.97 -11.08
CA LEU A 195 -15.48 -14.07 -11.97
C LEU A 195 -16.31 -14.06 -13.26
N VAL A 196 -17.63 -13.86 -13.18
CA VAL A 196 -18.53 -13.81 -14.34
C VAL A 196 -18.14 -12.66 -15.29
N VAL A 197 -17.83 -11.48 -14.76
CA VAL A 197 -17.39 -10.34 -15.57
C VAL A 197 -16.07 -10.64 -16.27
N LEU A 198 -15.10 -11.21 -15.57
CA LEU A 198 -13.80 -11.56 -16.16
C LEU A 198 -13.91 -12.62 -17.26
N VAL A 199 -14.74 -13.64 -17.06
CA VAL A 199 -15.01 -14.66 -18.08
C VAL A 199 -15.71 -14.04 -19.30
N GLY A 200 -16.67 -13.14 -19.09
CA GLY A 200 -17.34 -12.42 -20.16
C GLY A 200 -16.37 -11.58 -21.00
N VAL A 201 -15.50 -10.81 -20.34
CA VAL A 201 -14.47 -9.99 -21.02
C VAL A 201 -13.50 -10.88 -21.79
N ALA A 202 -13.02 -11.97 -21.19
CA ALA A 202 -12.13 -12.93 -21.86
C ALA A 202 -12.80 -13.59 -23.07
N TRP A 203 -14.08 -13.96 -22.96
CA TRP A 203 -14.85 -14.54 -24.07
C TRP A 203 -15.00 -13.54 -25.23
N VAL A 204 -15.30 -12.28 -24.95
CA VAL A 204 -15.35 -11.22 -25.97
C VAL A 204 -14.00 -11.05 -26.65
N TYR A 205 -12.91 -11.05 -25.88
CA TYR A 205 -11.56 -10.90 -26.41
C TYR A 205 -11.15 -12.07 -27.32
N PHE A 206 -11.58 -13.29 -26.98
CA PHE A 206 -11.25 -14.50 -27.74
C PHE A 206 -12.12 -14.68 -28.99
N ASN A 207 -13.40 -14.29 -28.94
CA ASN A 207 -14.33 -14.45 -30.07
C ASN A 207 -14.36 -13.27 -31.04
N TYR A 208 -13.97 -12.06 -30.61
CA TYR A 208 -14.05 -10.86 -31.47
C TYR A 208 -12.71 -10.10 -31.58
N PRO A 209 -11.64 -10.74 -32.08
CA PRO A 209 -10.34 -10.07 -32.28
C PRO A 209 -10.40 -8.95 -33.32
N SER A 210 -11.39 -8.95 -34.22
CA SER A 210 -11.57 -7.99 -35.30
C SER A 210 -12.15 -6.65 -34.90
N LEU A 211 -12.68 -6.49 -33.67
CA LEU A 211 -13.22 -5.21 -33.17
C LEU A 211 -12.14 -4.23 -32.68
N LEU A 212 -10.86 -4.66 -32.58
CA LEU A 212 -9.76 -3.81 -32.11
C LEU A 212 -9.01 -3.07 -33.23
N HIS A 213 -9.25 -3.40 -34.50
CA HIS A 213 -8.53 -2.81 -35.63
C HIS A 213 -9.21 -1.59 -36.27
N THR A 214 -10.40 -1.18 -35.81
CA THR A 214 -11.14 -0.03 -36.41
C THR A 214 -10.94 1.30 -35.69
N LEU A 215 -10.08 1.37 -34.66
CA LEU A 215 -9.83 2.59 -33.86
C LEU A 215 -8.42 3.19 -34.04
N THR A 216 -7.64 2.69 -35.01
CA THR A 216 -6.34 3.27 -35.40
C THR A 216 -6.34 3.53 -36.91
N GLY A 217 -7.17 4.48 -37.32
CA GLY A 217 -7.06 5.17 -38.61
C GLY A 217 -6.49 6.56 -38.40
#